data_AF-A0A9F2NQY6-F1
#
_entry.id   AF-A0A9F2NQY6-F1
#
_cell.length_a   1.000
_cell.length_b   1.000
_cell.length_c   1.000
_cell.angle_alpha   90.00
_cell.angle_beta   90.00
_cell.angle_gamma   90.00
#
_symmetry.space_group_name_H-M   'P 1'
#
loop_
_entity.id
_entity.type
_entity.pdbx_description
1 polymer ?
#
loop_
_entity_poly.entity_id
_entity_poly.type
_entity_poly.pdbx_seq_one_letter_code
_entity_poly.pdbx_strand_id
1 'polypeptide(L)'
;MFQTLSDYFWWDRLWLPANLTWDDLQGHDDQVYSKASHLYLTIPLGFVFLVIRHVFEIYIATPLAGLLNVKEKTRLKATPNPVLEKFYSSSGKHPTQADIEALSKKSGCTPRLVERWFRRRRNQDRPSLLKKFREASWRFTFYLIAFIAGMAVIVDKPWFYNLREVWVGYPIQALLPSQYWYYITELSFYWSLLFSIASDVKRKDFKEQVIHHVATIILMSFSWFTNYIRAGTLIMALHDSSDYLLESAKMFNYAGWKNTCNGIFIVFAVVFIITRLIILPFWILHCTIVHPLDFYPPFFGYYFFNLMMVILQCLHLFWAYFIIRMAQKFITGKVVEDERSDRDETDYSEEEEEKVAAGAAAGTGTKNGPLTNGHPVLNNNHRKVE
;
A
#
# COMPACT_ATOMS: atom_id res chain seq x y z
N MET A 1 -37.67 17.98 3.42
CA MET A 1 -36.25 18.33 3.61
C MET A 1 -35.33 17.33 2.92
N PHE A 2 -35.32 16.03 3.29
CA PHE A 2 -34.50 15.03 2.58
C PHE A 2 -34.83 14.90 1.08
N GLN A 3 -36.12 14.88 0.73
CA GLN A 3 -36.53 14.80 -0.68
C GLN A 3 -36.13 16.05 -1.46
N THR A 4 -36.38 17.24 -0.91
CA THR A 4 -35.95 18.53 -1.49
C THR A 4 -34.43 18.62 -1.68
N LEU A 5 -33.64 18.11 -0.73
CA LEU A 5 -32.19 18.02 -0.86
C LEU A 5 -31.78 17.00 -1.92
N SER A 6 -32.51 15.89 -2.03
CA SER A 6 -32.31 14.88 -3.07
C SER A 6 -32.63 15.44 -4.46
N ASP A 7 -33.73 16.16 -4.62
CA ASP A 7 -34.15 16.78 -5.88
C ASP A 7 -33.14 17.84 -6.33
N TYR A 8 -32.64 18.67 -5.39
CA TYR A 8 -31.58 19.63 -5.68
C TYR A 8 -30.26 18.93 -6.01
N PHE A 9 -29.91 17.87 -5.27
CA PHE A 9 -28.72 17.08 -5.54
C PHE A 9 -28.81 16.38 -6.88
N TRP A 10 -29.96 15.88 -7.33
CA TRP A 10 -30.12 15.19 -8.61
C TRP A 10 -30.55 16.12 -9.75
N TRP A 11 -30.44 17.43 -9.58
CA TRP A 11 -30.81 18.37 -10.63
C TRP A 11 -29.92 18.19 -11.87
N ASP A 12 -30.53 17.91 -13.03
CA ASP A 12 -29.82 17.53 -14.27
C ASP A 12 -28.71 18.50 -14.65
N ARG A 13 -28.96 19.81 -14.51
CA ARG A 13 -28.03 20.89 -14.87
C ARG A 13 -26.72 20.89 -14.08
N LEU A 14 -26.67 20.23 -12.93
CA LEU A 14 -25.43 20.07 -12.17
C LEU A 14 -24.53 19.00 -12.81
N TRP A 15 -25.11 17.94 -13.36
CA TRP A 15 -24.37 16.72 -13.67
C TRP A 15 -24.30 16.38 -15.15
N LEU A 16 -25.22 16.91 -15.95
CA LEU A 16 -25.34 16.64 -17.37
C LEU A 16 -25.12 17.93 -18.18
N PRO A 17 -24.69 17.81 -19.45
CA PRO A 17 -24.59 18.95 -20.35
C PRO A 17 -25.93 19.65 -20.60
N ALA A 18 -25.87 20.91 -21.05
CA ALA A 18 -27.07 21.66 -21.38
C ALA A 18 -27.92 20.92 -22.44
N ASN A 19 -29.23 20.85 -22.19
CA ASN A 19 -30.26 20.18 -23.01
C ASN A 19 -30.45 18.68 -22.81
N LEU A 20 -29.91 18.09 -21.73
CA LEU A 20 -30.11 16.68 -21.38
C LEU A 20 -30.64 16.52 -19.96
N THR A 21 -31.38 15.44 -19.76
CA THR A 21 -32.00 15.02 -18.50
C THR A 21 -31.62 13.58 -18.17
N TRP A 22 -31.80 13.16 -16.92
CA TRP A 22 -31.61 11.76 -16.54
C TRP A 22 -32.53 10.80 -17.32
N ASP A 23 -33.66 11.27 -17.82
CA ASP A 23 -34.58 10.47 -18.64
C ASP A 23 -33.99 10.12 -20.01
N ASP A 24 -33.15 10.99 -20.58
CA ASP A 24 -32.43 10.71 -21.83
C ASP A 24 -31.39 9.58 -21.69
N LEU A 25 -31.04 9.23 -20.45
CA LEU A 25 -30.15 8.10 -20.10
C LEU A 25 -30.94 6.85 -19.68
N GLN A 26 -32.28 6.89 -19.70
CA GLN A 26 -33.13 5.72 -19.50
C GLN A 26 -33.35 5.07 -20.88
N GLY A 27 -32.71 3.93 -21.12
CA GLY A 27 -32.64 3.35 -22.47
C GLY A 27 -33.98 3.16 -23.15
N HIS A 28 -34.17 3.84 -24.29
CA HIS A 28 -35.38 3.79 -25.10
C HIS A 28 -35.28 2.82 -26.31
N ASP A 29 -34.06 2.44 -26.73
CA ASP A 29 -33.82 1.73 -28.01
C ASP A 29 -32.91 0.48 -27.88
N ASP A 30 -33.30 -0.54 -27.10
CA ASP A 30 -32.54 -1.79 -26.85
C ASP A 30 -31.10 -1.61 -26.27
N GLN A 31 -30.64 -0.37 -26.10
CA GLN A 31 -29.35 -0.02 -25.55
C GLN A 31 -29.42 0.05 -24.02
N VAL A 32 -28.49 -0.66 -23.37
CA VAL A 32 -28.33 -0.62 -21.91
C VAL A 32 -27.41 0.55 -21.55
N TYR A 33 -27.84 1.40 -20.62
CA TYR A 33 -27.06 2.51 -20.07
C TYR A 33 -26.67 2.26 -18.60
N SER A 34 -25.68 3.00 -18.11
CA SER A 34 -25.27 2.93 -16.70
C SER A 34 -26.37 3.50 -15.79
N LYS A 35 -26.94 2.64 -14.94
CA LYS A 35 -27.94 3.03 -13.95
C LYS A 35 -27.33 3.13 -12.58
N ALA A 36 -27.84 4.07 -11.79
CA ALA A 36 -27.43 4.26 -10.41
C ALA A 36 -27.61 2.99 -9.54
N SER A 37 -28.71 2.28 -9.78
CA SER A 37 -29.06 1.05 -9.09
C SER A 37 -28.04 -0.08 -9.27
N HIS A 38 -27.27 -0.07 -10.37
CA HIS A 38 -26.22 -1.07 -10.59
C HIS A 38 -25.14 -1.02 -9.52
N LEU A 39 -24.86 0.18 -8.98
CA LEU A 39 -23.82 0.34 -7.96
C LEU A 39 -24.20 -0.25 -6.61
N TYR A 40 -25.49 -0.46 -6.33
CA TYR A 40 -25.92 -1.15 -5.10
C TYR A 40 -25.42 -2.59 -5.03
N LEU A 41 -25.16 -3.23 -6.17
CA LEU A 41 -24.57 -4.57 -6.22
C LEU A 41 -23.12 -4.59 -5.71
N THR A 42 -22.40 -3.47 -5.78
CA THR A 42 -20.97 -3.44 -5.43
C THR A 42 -20.69 -3.60 -3.95
N ILE A 43 -21.61 -3.16 -3.09
CA ILE A 43 -21.50 -3.29 -1.64
C ILE A 43 -21.59 -4.76 -1.19
N PRO A 44 -22.64 -5.54 -1.52
CA PRO A 44 -22.71 -6.95 -1.17
C PRO A 44 -21.58 -7.75 -1.82
N LEU A 45 -21.18 -7.43 -3.07
CA LEU A 45 -20.01 -8.04 -3.69
C LEU A 45 -18.70 -7.71 -2.95
N GLY A 46 -18.57 -6.52 -2.37
CA GLY A 46 -17.44 -6.18 -1.50
C GLY A 46 -17.34 -7.10 -0.28
N PHE A 47 -18.47 -7.48 0.34
CA PHE A 47 -18.48 -8.49 1.41
C PHE A 47 -18.15 -9.89 0.88
N VAL A 48 -18.63 -10.26 -0.31
CA VAL A 48 -18.24 -11.52 -0.95
C VAL A 48 -16.72 -11.57 -1.18
N PHE A 49 -16.10 -10.47 -1.61
CA PHE A 49 -14.64 -10.38 -1.73
C PHE A 49 -13.91 -10.58 -0.40
N LEU A 50 -14.46 -10.15 0.73
CA LEU A 50 -13.87 -10.44 2.04
C LEU A 50 -13.92 -11.94 2.37
N VAL A 51 -15.01 -12.62 2.01
CA VAL A 51 -15.12 -14.08 2.17
C VAL A 51 -14.11 -14.79 1.26
N ILE A 52 -14.04 -14.41 -0.02
CA ILE A 52 -13.07 -14.96 -0.97
C ILE A 52 -11.65 -14.72 -0.48
N ARG A 53 -11.33 -13.51 0.00
CA ARG A 53 -10.04 -13.18 0.60
C ARG A 53 -9.71 -14.12 1.75
N HIS A 54 -10.64 -14.34 2.67
CA HIS A 54 -10.41 -15.22 3.82
C HIS A 54 -10.07 -16.66 3.38
N VAL A 55 -10.83 -17.18 2.41
CA VAL A 55 -10.58 -18.50 1.80
C VAL A 55 -9.22 -18.53 1.10
N PHE A 56 -8.89 -17.51 0.30
CA PHE A 56 -7.62 -17.39 -0.40
C PHE A 56 -6.42 -17.37 0.57
N GLU A 57 -6.52 -16.59 1.65
CA GLU A 57 -5.45 -16.46 2.63
C GLU A 57 -5.13 -17.81 3.30
N ILE A 58 -6.16 -18.62 3.58
CA ILE A 58 -6.01 -19.94 4.19
C ILE A 58 -5.44 -20.95 3.18
N TYR A 59 -6.10 -21.12 2.03
CA TYR A 59 -5.84 -22.25 1.15
C TYR A 59 -4.76 -22.00 0.09
N ILE A 60 -4.47 -20.74 -0.24
CA ILE A 60 -3.51 -20.40 -1.31
C ILE A 60 -2.31 -19.65 -0.73
N ALA A 61 -2.54 -18.54 -0.04
CA ALA A 61 -1.44 -17.69 0.41
C ALA A 61 -0.58 -18.34 1.51
N THR A 62 -1.18 -19.15 2.40
CA THR A 62 -0.43 -19.83 3.47
C THR A 62 0.51 -20.92 2.94
N PRO A 63 0.03 -21.87 2.10
CA PRO A 63 0.94 -22.82 1.46
C PRO A 63 2.02 -22.13 0.62
N LEU A 64 1.66 -21.07 -0.13
CA LEU A 64 2.61 -20.31 -0.92
C LEU A 64 3.71 -19.66 -0.07
N ALA A 65 3.34 -19.09 1.09
CA ALA A 65 4.32 -18.55 2.05
C ALA A 65 5.29 -19.64 2.55
N GLY A 66 4.79 -20.86 2.78
CA GLY A 66 5.61 -22.02 3.15
C GLY A 66 6.58 -22.42 2.03
N LEU A 67 6.10 -22.47 0.78
CA LEU A 67 6.93 -22.78 -0.39
C LEU A 67 8.05 -21.75 -0.61
N LEU A 68 7.74 -20.46 -0.39
CA LEU A 68 8.72 -19.37 -0.48
C LEU A 68 9.58 -19.21 0.79
N ASN A 69 9.43 -20.11 1.77
CA ASN A 69 10.20 -20.12 3.01
C ASN A 69 10.10 -18.79 3.78
N VAL A 70 8.89 -18.21 3.85
CA VAL A 70 8.62 -17.00 4.64
C VAL A 70 8.74 -17.36 6.12
N LYS A 71 9.87 -17.01 6.73
CA LYS A 71 10.16 -17.30 8.14
C LYS A 71 9.72 -16.16 9.05
N GLU A 72 8.84 -16.47 9.98
CA GLU A 72 8.48 -15.53 11.04
C GLU A 72 9.67 -15.39 12.01
N LYS A 73 10.17 -14.16 12.22
CA LYS A 73 11.13 -13.90 13.31
C LYS A 73 10.42 -14.20 14.65
N THR A 74 10.95 -15.12 15.44
CA THR A 74 10.42 -15.41 16.78
C THR A 74 10.61 -14.21 17.70
N ARG A 75 9.54 -13.45 17.95
CA ARG A 75 9.56 -12.30 18.85
C ARG A 75 9.36 -12.74 20.30
N LEU A 76 10.27 -12.33 21.18
CA LEU A 76 10.15 -12.59 22.62
C LEU A 76 8.94 -11.86 23.19
N LYS A 77 8.08 -12.61 23.89
CA LYS A 77 6.92 -12.04 24.57
C LYS A 77 7.35 -11.17 25.76
N ALA A 78 6.65 -10.06 26.00
CA ALA A 78 6.81 -9.29 27.22
C ALA A 78 6.37 -10.15 28.42
N THR A 79 7.13 -10.07 29.52
CA THR A 79 6.77 -10.79 30.76
C THR A 79 5.50 -10.18 31.35
N PRO A 80 4.54 -10.96 31.86
CA PRO A 80 3.31 -10.40 32.42
C PRO A 80 3.61 -9.41 33.55
N ASN A 81 3.21 -8.15 33.38
CA ASN A 81 3.30 -7.12 34.43
C ASN A 81 2.07 -6.20 34.35
N PRO A 82 1.12 -6.30 35.30
CA PRO A 82 -0.15 -5.58 35.24
C PRO A 82 0.02 -4.06 35.36
N VAL A 83 1.07 -3.58 36.06
CA VAL A 83 1.35 -2.15 36.21
C VAL A 83 1.77 -1.56 34.87
N LEU A 84 2.68 -2.23 34.17
CA LEU A 84 3.18 -1.79 32.86
C LEU A 84 2.12 -1.94 31.77
N GLU A 85 1.34 -3.02 31.78
CA GLU A 85 0.24 -3.25 30.81
C GLU A 85 -0.88 -2.22 30.97
N LYS A 86 -1.19 -1.83 32.22
CA LYS A 86 -2.18 -0.78 32.49
C LYS A 86 -1.72 0.54 31.86
N PHE A 87 -0.48 0.97 32.11
CA PHE A 87 0.07 2.18 31.51
C PHE A 87 0.11 2.09 29.98
N TYR A 88 0.54 0.96 29.43
CA TYR A 88 0.61 0.73 27.98
C TYR A 88 -0.74 0.92 27.29
N SER A 89 -1.81 0.42 27.93
CA SER A 89 -3.16 0.46 27.38
C SER A 89 -3.86 1.81 27.58
N SER A 90 -3.59 2.52 28.69
CA SER A 90 -4.32 3.74 29.04
C SER A 90 -3.58 5.05 28.75
N SER A 91 -2.26 5.06 28.88
CA SER A 91 -1.46 6.29 28.91
C SER A 91 -0.59 6.46 27.68
N GLY A 92 -0.01 5.38 27.16
CA GLY A 92 0.72 5.41 25.91
C GLY A 92 1.73 4.28 25.71
N LYS A 93 2.11 4.06 24.45
CA LYS A 93 3.07 3.02 24.05
C LYS A 93 4.54 3.41 24.20
N HIS A 94 4.81 4.72 24.32
CA HIS A 94 6.15 5.31 24.42
C HIS A 94 6.23 6.15 25.71
N PRO A 95 6.60 5.55 26.85
CA PRO A 95 6.74 6.28 28.11
C PRO A 95 7.90 7.29 28.03
N THR A 96 7.74 8.45 28.68
CA THR A 96 8.82 9.42 28.86
C THR A 96 9.83 8.94 29.92
N GLN A 97 10.98 9.60 30.05
CA GLN A 97 11.98 9.24 31.06
C GLN A 97 11.41 9.30 32.49
N ALA A 98 10.60 10.33 32.77
CA ALA A 98 9.91 10.46 34.06
C ALA A 98 8.91 9.32 34.31
N ASP A 99 8.20 8.88 33.27
CA ASP A 99 7.28 7.74 33.36
C ASP A 99 8.04 6.44 33.64
N ILE A 100 9.19 6.22 33.00
CA ILE A 100 10.02 5.03 33.20
C ILE A 100 10.46 4.94 34.66
N GLU A 101 10.90 6.04 35.27
CA GLU A 101 11.30 6.09 36.68
C GLU A 101 10.12 5.83 37.63
N ALA A 102 8.96 6.43 37.35
CA ALA A 102 7.76 6.21 38.14
C ALA A 102 7.25 4.76 38.05
N LEU A 103 7.27 4.17 36.85
CA LEU A 103 6.88 2.80 36.59
C LEU A 103 7.87 1.81 37.20
N SER A 104 9.17 2.12 37.18
CA SER A 104 10.21 1.34 37.85
C SER A 104 9.91 1.21 39.35
N LYS A 105 9.62 2.32 40.03
CA LYS A 105 9.23 2.33 41.45
C LYS A 105 7.96 1.53 41.73
N LYS A 106 6.91 1.68 40.90
CA LYS A 106 5.62 1.00 41.09
C LYS A 106 5.65 -0.49 40.77
N SER A 107 6.50 -0.92 39.85
CA SER A 107 6.57 -2.31 39.38
C SER A 107 7.66 -3.13 40.07
N GLY A 108 8.48 -2.50 40.92
CA GLY A 108 9.66 -3.15 41.54
C GLY A 108 10.75 -3.54 40.54
N CYS A 109 10.65 -3.10 39.27
CA CYS A 109 11.60 -3.40 38.22
C CYS A 109 12.63 -2.28 38.09
N THR A 110 13.82 -2.57 37.57
CA THR A 110 14.78 -1.52 37.20
C THR A 110 14.30 -0.73 35.97
N PRO A 111 14.72 0.53 35.79
CA PRO A 111 14.36 1.34 34.61
C PRO A 111 14.63 0.63 33.28
N ARG A 112 15.78 -0.03 33.15
CA ARG A 112 16.14 -0.84 31.97
C ARG A 112 15.18 -1.99 31.70
N LEU A 113 14.66 -2.65 32.74
CA LEU A 113 13.67 -3.71 32.57
C LEU A 113 12.31 -3.16 32.10
N VAL A 114 11.93 -1.97 32.59
CA VAL A 114 10.74 -1.27 32.11
C VAL A 114 10.90 -0.91 30.62
N GLU A 115 12.00 -0.28 30.22
CA GLU A 115 12.30 0.01 28.82
C GLU A 115 12.25 -1.24 27.93
N ARG A 116 12.92 -2.32 28.37
CA ARG A 116 12.94 -3.60 27.66
C ARG A 116 11.53 -4.22 27.56
N TRP A 117 10.73 -4.10 28.61
CA TRP A 117 9.35 -4.57 28.63
C TRP A 117 8.50 -3.83 27.60
N PHE A 118 8.55 -2.49 27.60
CA PHE A 118 7.80 -1.66 26.64
C PHE A 118 8.22 -1.95 25.19
N ARG A 119 9.52 -2.12 24.95
CA ARG A 119 10.04 -2.54 23.63
C ARG A 119 9.48 -3.89 23.19
N ARG A 120 9.54 -4.92 24.06
CA ARG A 120 8.97 -6.24 23.77
C ARG A 120 7.46 -6.17 23.53
N ARG A 121 6.73 -5.40 24.34
CA ARG A 121 5.29 -5.23 24.23
C ARG A 121 4.88 -4.55 22.92
N ARG A 122 5.62 -3.53 22.48
CA ARG A 122 5.46 -2.91 21.15
C ARG A 122 5.77 -3.91 20.03
N ASN A 123 6.80 -4.73 20.16
CA ASN A 123 7.14 -5.75 19.16
C ASN A 123 6.09 -6.87 19.08
N GLN A 124 5.36 -7.16 20.16
CA GLN A 124 4.23 -8.09 20.15
C GLN A 124 3.01 -7.56 19.40
N ASP A 125 2.74 -6.25 19.46
CA ASP A 125 1.63 -5.61 18.71
C ASP A 125 1.87 -5.59 17.19
N ARG A 126 3.11 -5.79 16.75
CA ARG A 126 3.45 -5.76 15.34
C ARG A 126 2.83 -6.95 14.61
N PRO A 127 2.28 -6.72 13.40
CA PRO A 127 1.74 -7.81 12.61
C PRO A 127 2.83 -8.81 12.24
N SER A 128 2.42 -10.07 12.11
CA SER A 128 3.29 -11.16 11.67
C SER A 128 3.69 -10.96 10.21
N LEU A 129 4.88 -11.42 9.85
CA LEU A 129 5.36 -11.44 8.48
C LEU A 129 4.42 -12.26 7.59
N LEU A 130 3.93 -13.38 8.11
CA LEU A 130 2.94 -14.21 7.42
C LEU A 130 1.65 -13.43 7.11
N LYS A 131 1.15 -12.61 8.05
CA LYS A 131 -0.03 -11.76 7.78
C LYS A 131 0.26 -10.77 6.66
N LYS A 132 1.40 -10.06 6.72
CA LYS A 132 1.81 -9.12 5.66
C LYS A 132 1.92 -9.80 4.29
N PHE A 133 2.47 -11.02 4.24
CA PHE A 133 2.59 -11.80 3.02
C PHE A 133 1.23 -12.21 2.45
N ARG A 134 0.32 -12.70 3.30
CA ARG A 134 -1.05 -13.06 2.92
C ARG A 134 -1.80 -11.87 2.31
N GLU A 135 -1.75 -10.71 2.98
CA GLU A 135 -2.37 -9.48 2.51
C GLU A 135 -1.80 -9.04 1.15
N ALA A 136 -0.47 -9.07 0.98
CA ALA A 136 0.18 -8.73 -0.28
C ALA A 136 -0.16 -9.72 -1.40
N SER A 137 -0.19 -11.02 -1.10
CA SER A 137 -0.52 -12.07 -2.08
C SER A 137 -1.97 -11.98 -2.59
N TRP A 138 -2.92 -11.65 -1.71
CA TRP A 138 -4.30 -11.40 -2.11
C TRP A 138 -4.41 -10.23 -3.08
N ARG A 139 -3.81 -9.09 -2.72
CA ARG A 139 -3.81 -7.87 -3.55
C ARG A 139 -3.08 -8.10 -4.88
N PHE A 140 -1.92 -8.76 -4.86
CA PHE A 140 -1.20 -9.16 -6.07
C PHE A 140 -2.10 -9.93 -7.04
N THR A 141 -2.78 -10.96 -6.53
CA THR A 141 -3.61 -11.84 -7.36
C THR A 141 -4.77 -11.07 -7.97
N PHE A 142 -5.45 -10.23 -7.18
CA PHE A 142 -6.53 -9.40 -7.69
C PHE A 142 -6.04 -8.41 -8.75
N TYR A 143 -5.03 -7.59 -8.44
CA TYR A 143 -4.53 -6.56 -9.38
C TYR A 143 -3.99 -7.16 -10.68
N LEU A 144 -3.37 -8.35 -10.63
CA LEU A 144 -2.91 -9.03 -11.83
C LEU A 144 -4.08 -9.45 -12.73
N ILE A 145 -5.11 -10.07 -12.14
CA ILE A 145 -6.31 -10.50 -12.87
C ILE A 145 -7.06 -9.27 -13.41
N ALA A 146 -7.22 -8.23 -12.58
CA ALA A 146 -7.83 -6.97 -12.94
C ALA A 146 -7.13 -6.32 -14.14
N PHE A 147 -5.80 -6.21 -14.13
CA PHE A 147 -5.06 -5.64 -15.24
C PHE A 147 -5.24 -6.44 -16.54
N ILE A 148 -5.15 -7.78 -16.48
CA ILE A 148 -5.36 -8.64 -17.65
C ILE A 148 -6.80 -8.48 -18.19
N ALA A 149 -7.79 -8.49 -17.31
CA ALA A 149 -9.19 -8.31 -17.68
C ALA A 149 -9.45 -6.91 -18.26
N GLY A 150 -8.90 -5.86 -17.63
CA GLY A 150 -8.99 -4.49 -18.10
C GLY A 150 -8.42 -4.31 -19.50
N MET A 151 -7.23 -4.87 -19.76
CA MET A 151 -6.64 -4.89 -21.11
C MET A 151 -7.53 -5.63 -22.11
N ALA A 152 -8.06 -6.80 -21.76
CA ALA A 152 -8.96 -7.57 -22.62
C ALA A 152 -10.27 -6.82 -22.94
N VAL A 153 -10.76 -5.96 -22.03
CA VAL A 153 -12.00 -5.18 -22.19
C VAL A 153 -11.81 -3.96 -23.09
N ILE A 154 -10.60 -3.36 -23.12
CA ILE A 154 -10.36 -2.06 -23.77
C ILE A 154 -9.52 -2.12 -25.04
N VAL A 155 -8.68 -3.16 -25.23
CA VAL A 155 -7.68 -3.16 -26.31
C VAL A 155 -8.30 -3.16 -27.71
N ASP A 156 -9.48 -3.75 -27.88
CA ASP A 156 -10.20 -3.78 -29.16
C ASP A 156 -11.04 -2.51 -29.40
N LYS A 157 -10.98 -1.53 -28.50
CA LYS A 157 -11.83 -0.34 -28.54
C LYS A 157 -11.10 0.86 -29.15
N PRO A 158 -11.78 1.68 -29.97
CA PRO A 158 -11.13 2.79 -30.67
C PRO A 158 -10.57 3.85 -29.71
N TRP A 159 -11.23 4.07 -28.56
CA TRP A 159 -10.78 5.01 -27.54
C TRP A 159 -9.50 4.61 -26.79
N PHE A 160 -9.05 3.36 -26.94
CA PHE A 160 -7.74 2.94 -26.43
C PHE A 160 -6.59 3.55 -27.26
N TYR A 161 -6.80 3.75 -28.55
CA TYR A 161 -5.80 4.29 -29.48
C TYR A 161 -5.99 5.78 -29.77
N ASN A 162 -7.23 6.26 -29.76
CA ASN A 162 -7.56 7.67 -29.98
C ASN A 162 -8.45 8.22 -28.86
N LEU A 163 -7.86 9.04 -27.98
CA LEU A 163 -8.56 9.58 -26.82
C LEU A 163 -9.72 10.54 -27.16
N ARG A 164 -9.84 11.03 -28.40
CA ARG A 164 -11.03 11.81 -28.81
C ARG A 164 -12.30 10.93 -28.83
N GLU A 165 -12.15 9.65 -29.16
CA GLU A 165 -13.25 8.67 -29.20
C GLU A 165 -13.87 8.38 -27.82
N VAL A 166 -13.19 8.80 -26.73
CA VAL A 166 -13.76 8.76 -25.38
C VAL A 166 -15.04 9.59 -25.30
N TRP A 167 -15.10 10.72 -26.01
CA TRP A 167 -16.18 11.70 -25.91
C TRP A 167 -17.19 11.62 -27.07
N VAL A 168 -16.89 10.85 -28.12
CA VAL A 168 -17.81 10.65 -29.24
C VAL A 168 -19.09 9.97 -28.76
N GLY A 169 -20.23 10.63 -28.98
CA GLY A 169 -21.54 10.19 -28.53
C GLY A 169 -21.77 10.35 -27.02
N TYR A 170 -20.87 11.00 -26.27
CA TYR A 170 -21.13 11.36 -24.89
C TYR A 170 -22.30 12.36 -24.81
N PRO A 171 -23.21 12.26 -23.81
CA PRO A 171 -23.31 11.23 -22.76
C PRO A 171 -24.13 9.99 -23.16
N ILE A 172 -24.67 9.91 -24.37
CA ILE A 172 -25.48 8.79 -24.84
C ILE A 172 -24.56 7.66 -25.36
N GLN A 173 -23.80 7.06 -24.45
CA GLN A 173 -22.91 5.95 -24.74
C GLN A 173 -23.48 4.65 -24.20
N ALA A 174 -23.70 3.68 -25.09
CA ALA A 174 -24.17 2.34 -24.69
C ALA A 174 -23.13 1.63 -23.82
N LEU A 175 -23.60 0.99 -22.75
CA LEU A 175 -22.78 0.24 -21.81
C LEU A 175 -22.56 -1.19 -22.34
N LEU A 176 -21.31 -1.56 -22.57
CA LEU A 176 -20.96 -2.93 -22.93
C LEU A 176 -20.97 -3.84 -21.70
N PRO A 177 -21.44 -5.10 -21.82
CA PRO A 177 -21.43 -6.06 -20.70
C PRO A 177 -20.04 -6.29 -20.10
N SER A 178 -19.00 -6.27 -20.93
CA SER A 178 -17.60 -6.41 -20.48
C SER A 178 -17.15 -5.22 -19.62
N GLN A 179 -17.53 -4.00 -20.01
CA GLN A 179 -17.29 -2.80 -19.21
C GLN A 179 -18.07 -2.82 -17.91
N TYR A 180 -19.33 -3.27 -17.95
CA TYR A 180 -20.16 -3.42 -16.75
C TYR A 180 -19.46 -4.29 -15.71
N TRP A 181 -19.09 -5.52 -16.07
CA TRP A 181 -18.49 -6.44 -15.10
C TRP A 181 -17.11 -5.99 -14.63
N TYR A 182 -16.31 -5.39 -15.51
CA TYR A 182 -15.02 -4.82 -15.11
C TYR A 182 -15.20 -3.73 -14.05
N TYR A 183 -16.10 -2.78 -14.29
CA TYR A 183 -16.36 -1.66 -13.38
C TYR A 183 -16.94 -2.12 -12.04
N ILE A 184 -17.93 -3.00 -12.08
CA ILE A 184 -18.60 -3.53 -10.88
C ILE A 184 -17.61 -4.34 -10.04
N THR A 185 -16.77 -5.16 -10.67
CA THR A 185 -15.76 -5.98 -9.97
C THR A 185 -14.71 -5.09 -9.29
N GLU A 186 -14.14 -4.13 -10.03
CA GLU A 186 -13.18 -3.16 -9.48
C GLU A 186 -13.77 -2.40 -8.31
N LEU A 187 -14.94 -1.76 -8.47
CA LEU A 187 -15.54 -0.98 -7.39
C LEU A 187 -15.84 -1.82 -6.15
N SER A 188 -16.31 -3.06 -6.34
CA SER A 188 -16.57 -4.00 -5.25
C SER A 188 -15.30 -4.37 -4.49
N PHE A 189 -14.18 -4.53 -5.20
CA PHE A 189 -12.90 -4.79 -4.58
C PHE A 189 -12.41 -3.58 -3.76
N TYR A 190 -12.53 -2.36 -4.29
CA TYR A 190 -12.22 -1.15 -3.52
C TYR A 190 -13.09 -1.00 -2.27
N TRP A 191 -14.39 -1.34 -2.34
CA TRP A 191 -15.23 -1.44 -1.14
C TRP A 191 -14.69 -2.47 -0.15
N SER A 192 -14.26 -3.64 -0.61
CA SER A 192 -13.67 -4.67 0.26
C SER A 192 -12.42 -4.17 0.98
N LEU A 193 -11.55 -3.41 0.30
CA LEU A 193 -10.37 -2.80 0.90
C LEU A 193 -10.72 -1.74 1.94
N LEU A 194 -11.78 -0.95 1.69
CA LEU A 194 -12.28 0.03 2.65
C LEU A 194 -12.85 -0.66 3.90
N PHE A 195 -13.60 -1.77 3.73
CA PHE A 195 -14.15 -2.52 4.85
C PHE A 195 -13.07 -3.25 5.67
N SER A 196 -12.00 -3.73 5.03
CA SER A 196 -10.89 -4.40 5.72
C SER A 196 -9.92 -3.44 6.41
N ILE A 197 -10.10 -2.13 6.28
CA ILE A 197 -9.13 -1.11 6.74
C ILE A 197 -8.83 -1.16 8.24
N ALA A 198 -9.80 -1.59 9.06
CA ALA A 198 -9.65 -1.71 10.50
C ALA A 198 -8.80 -2.94 10.89
N SER A 199 -8.86 -4.01 10.10
CA SER A 199 -8.14 -5.27 10.33
C SER A 199 -6.78 -5.34 9.63
N ASP A 200 -6.61 -4.61 8.53
CA ASP A 200 -5.39 -4.61 7.71
C ASP A 200 -4.21 -4.00 8.46
N VAL A 201 -2.99 -4.37 8.03
CA VAL A 201 -1.77 -3.78 8.59
C VAL A 201 -1.68 -2.29 8.28
N LYS A 202 -1.82 -1.47 9.32
CA LYS A 202 -1.65 -0.02 9.24
C LYS A 202 -0.19 0.33 8.97
N ARG A 203 0.03 1.18 7.97
CA ARG A 203 1.34 1.69 7.56
C ARG A 203 1.44 3.19 7.84
N LYS A 204 2.63 3.79 7.66
CA LYS A 204 2.84 5.23 7.92
C LYS A 204 2.02 6.14 7.01
N ASP A 205 1.74 5.70 5.79
CA ASP A 205 0.90 6.36 4.78
C ASP A 205 -0.59 5.97 4.89
N PHE A 206 -1.04 5.51 6.07
CA PHE A 206 -2.41 5.03 6.26
C PHE A 206 -3.47 6.10 5.95
N LYS A 207 -3.25 7.36 6.36
CA LYS A 207 -4.22 8.45 6.14
C LYS A 207 -4.37 8.76 4.66
N GLU A 208 -3.24 8.85 3.97
CA GLU A 208 -3.16 9.11 2.53
C GLU A 208 -3.80 7.95 1.75
N GLN A 209 -3.59 6.70 2.19
CA GLN A 209 -4.24 5.52 1.61
C GLN A 209 -5.76 5.55 1.80
N VAL A 210 -6.27 5.98 2.96
CA VAL A 210 -7.72 6.12 3.21
C VAL A 210 -8.30 7.19 2.28
N ILE A 211 -7.67 8.37 2.21
CA ILE A 211 -8.11 9.47 1.35
C ILE A 211 -8.16 9.01 -0.11
N HIS A 212 -7.12 8.30 -0.56
CA HIS A 212 -7.10 7.69 -1.89
C HIS A 212 -8.29 6.76 -2.12
N HIS A 213 -8.55 5.80 -1.23
CA HIS A 213 -9.64 4.83 -1.42
C HIS A 213 -11.01 5.50 -1.48
N VAL A 214 -11.24 6.49 -0.62
CA VAL A 214 -12.48 7.26 -0.64
C VAL A 214 -12.59 8.06 -1.93
N ALA A 215 -11.50 8.72 -2.36
CA ALA A 215 -11.47 9.47 -3.61
C ALA A 215 -11.70 8.58 -4.83
N THR A 216 -11.08 7.39 -4.91
CA THR A 216 -11.27 6.47 -6.04
C THR A 216 -12.68 5.89 -6.06
N ILE A 217 -13.26 5.47 -4.92
CA ILE A 217 -14.64 5.00 -4.84
C ILE A 217 -15.62 6.09 -5.30
N ILE A 218 -15.42 7.34 -4.86
CA ILE A 218 -16.25 8.48 -5.29
C ILE A 218 -16.08 8.73 -6.79
N LEU A 219 -14.85 8.77 -7.28
CA LEU A 219 -14.54 9.03 -8.69
C LEU A 219 -15.13 7.96 -9.61
N MET A 220 -14.99 6.69 -9.24
CA MET A 220 -15.55 5.56 -9.96
C MET A 220 -17.08 5.58 -9.94
N SER A 221 -17.68 5.79 -8.77
CA SER A 221 -19.13 5.87 -8.65
C SER A 221 -19.67 7.04 -9.48
N PHE A 222 -19.05 8.21 -9.36
CA PHE A 222 -19.40 9.40 -10.15
C PHE A 222 -19.29 9.14 -11.65
N SER A 223 -18.16 8.58 -12.10
CA SER A 223 -17.94 8.26 -13.52
C SER A 223 -18.97 7.27 -14.06
N TRP A 224 -19.52 6.40 -13.21
CA TRP A 224 -20.62 5.52 -13.60
C TRP A 224 -21.93 6.28 -13.80
N PHE A 225 -22.34 7.10 -12.83
CA PHE A 225 -23.62 7.82 -12.90
C PHE A 225 -23.65 8.84 -14.05
N THR A 226 -22.53 9.52 -14.34
CA THR A 226 -22.44 10.49 -15.45
C THR A 226 -22.06 9.87 -16.79
N ASN A 227 -21.99 8.54 -16.87
CA ASN A 227 -21.63 7.79 -18.08
C ASN A 227 -20.24 8.13 -18.66
N TYR A 228 -19.27 8.45 -17.80
CA TYR A 228 -17.84 8.58 -18.15
C TYR A 228 -17.16 7.21 -18.30
N ILE A 229 -17.89 6.16 -18.72
CA ILE A 229 -17.45 4.76 -18.65
C ILE A 229 -16.18 4.53 -19.46
N ARG A 230 -16.09 5.08 -20.67
CA ARG A 230 -14.90 4.97 -21.53
C ARG A 230 -13.66 5.55 -20.84
N ALA A 231 -13.76 6.77 -20.30
CA ALA A 231 -12.68 7.39 -19.55
C ALA A 231 -12.33 6.59 -18.28
N GLY A 232 -13.34 6.16 -17.52
CA GLY A 232 -13.19 5.39 -16.29
C GLY A 232 -12.46 4.06 -16.52
N THR A 233 -12.80 3.32 -17.58
CA THR A 233 -12.12 2.05 -17.90
C THR A 233 -10.64 2.24 -18.28
N LEU A 234 -10.29 3.30 -19.01
CA LEU A 234 -8.90 3.66 -19.29
C LEU A 234 -8.14 4.03 -18.00
N ILE A 235 -8.78 4.82 -17.13
CA ILE A 235 -8.21 5.22 -15.84
C ILE A 235 -7.97 3.97 -14.98
N MET A 236 -8.94 3.06 -14.83
CA MET A 236 -8.77 1.83 -14.05
C MET A 236 -7.66 0.93 -14.63
N ALA A 237 -7.62 0.70 -15.94
CA ALA A 237 -6.56 -0.15 -16.52
C ALA A 237 -5.16 0.47 -16.34
N LEU A 238 -5.06 1.81 -16.43
CA LEU A 238 -3.84 2.54 -16.10
C LEU A 238 -3.49 2.35 -14.61
N HIS A 239 -4.49 2.48 -13.71
CA HIS A 239 -4.58 1.92 -12.35
C HIS A 239 -3.74 0.64 -12.13
N ASP A 240 -4.24 -0.43 -12.69
CA ASP A 240 -3.80 -1.77 -12.30
C ASP A 240 -2.46 -2.15 -12.91
N SER A 241 -2.00 -1.43 -13.95
CA SER A 241 -0.75 -1.72 -14.67
C SER A 241 0.52 -1.79 -13.82
N SER A 242 0.57 -1.07 -12.69
CA SER A 242 1.73 -1.06 -11.77
C SER A 242 1.50 -1.82 -10.47
N ASP A 243 0.24 -2.02 -10.07
CA ASP A 243 -0.07 -2.33 -8.67
C ASP A 243 0.26 -3.77 -8.31
N TYR A 244 0.09 -4.71 -9.24
CA TYR A 244 0.54 -6.08 -9.06
C TYR A 244 2.08 -6.16 -8.95
N LEU A 245 2.85 -5.29 -9.61
CA LEU A 245 4.31 -5.28 -9.48
C LEU A 245 4.73 -4.86 -8.07
N LEU A 246 4.06 -3.86 -7.48
CA LEU A 246 4.31 -3.42 -6.11
C LEU A 246 4.04 -4.52 -5.10
N GLU A 247 2.88 -5.20 -5.21
CA GLU A 247 2.51 -6.27 -4.29
C GLU A 247 3.42 -7.50 -4.46
N SER A 248 3.84 -7.81 -5.69
CA SER A 248 4.86 -8.83 -5.97
C SER A 248 6.20 -8.51 -5.31
N ALA A 249 6.70 -7.27 -5.43
CA ALA A 249 7.93 -6.85 -4.75
C ALA A 249 7.84 -7.05 -3.23
N LYS A 250 6.70 -6.69 -2.61
CA LYS A 250 6.47 -6.93 -1.18
C LYS A 250 6.51 -8.41 -0.81
N MET A 251 5.87 -9.27 -1.61
CA MET A 251 5.89 -10.72 -1.39
C MET A 251 7.33 -11.28 -1.36
N PHE A 252 8.15 -10.91 -2.35
CA PHE A 252 9.55 -11.35 -2.41
C PHE A 252 10.41 -10.73 -1.31
N ASN A 253 10.13 -9.49 -0.89
CA ASN A 253 10.77 -8.88 0.28
C ASN A 253 10.50 -9.71 1.55
N TYR A 254 9.25 -10.13 1.76
CA TYR A 254 8.87 -10.94 2.92
C TYR A 254 9.43 -12.37 2.85
N ALA A 255 9.65 -12.91 1.66
CA ALA A 255 10.37 -14.17 1.46
C ALA A 255 11.90 -14.05 1.63
N GLY A 256 12.44 -12.85 1.84
CA GLY A 256 13.87 -12.60 1.99
C GLY A 256 14.65 -12.60 0.66
N TRP A 257 13.97 -12.62 -0.49
CA TRP A 257 14.59 -12.64 -1.82
C TRP A 257 14.91 -11.21 -2.27
N LYS A 258 15.91 -10.60 -1.61
CA LYS A 258 16.26 -9.18 -1.77
C LYS A 258 16.58 -8.76 -3.21
N ASN A 259 17.36 -9.56 -3.94
CA ASN A 259 17.74 -9.23 -5.32
C ASN A 259 16.52 -9.20 -6.26
N THR A 260 15.67 -10.23 -6.17
CA THR A 260 14.42 -10.32 -6.95
C THR A 260 13.45 -9.19 -6.59
N CYS A 261 13.26 -8.93 -5.29
CA CYS A 261 12.45 -7.81 -4.81
C CYS A 261 12.96 -6.47 -5.37
N ASN A 262 14.27 -6.20 -5.28
CA ASN A 262 14.85 -4.94 -5.76
C ASN A 262 14.65 -4.78 -7.28
N GLY A 263 14.88 -5.84 -8.05
CA GLY A 263 14.64 -5.85 -9.50
C GLY A 263 13.18 -5.54 -9.85
N ILE A 264 12.24 -6.26 -9.23
CA ILE A 264 10.79 -6.04 -9.45
C ILE A 264 10.38 -4.63 -8.99
N PHE A 265 10.93 -4.13 -7.89
CA PHE A 265 10.65 -2.78 -7.41
C PHE A 265 11.14 -1.69 -8.39
N ILE A 266 12.29 -1.89 -9.04
CA ILE A 266 12.77 -0.97 -10.08
C ILE A 266 11.82 -1.00 -11.29
N VAL A 267 11.39 -2.18 -11.73
CA VAL A 267 10.40 -2.30 -12.82
C VAL A 267 9.09 -1.62 -12.43
N PHE A 268 8.58 -1.88 -11.22
CA PHE A 268 7.43 -1.18 -10.65
C PHE A 268 7.61 0.34 -10.69
N ALA A 269 8.76 0.86 -10.24
CA ALA A 269 9.02 2.30 -10.22
C ALA A 269 8.97 2.89 -11.64
N VAL A 270 9.58 2.23 -12.63
CA VAL A 270 9.54 2.68 -14.02
C VAL A 270 8.11 2.70 -14.55
N VAL A 271 7.37 1.60 -14.38
CA VAL A 271 5.97 1.51 -14.84
C VAL A 271 5.10 2.56 -14.16
N PHE A 272 5.22 2.72 -12.84
CA PHE A 272 4.50 3.73 -12.06
C PHE A 272 4.77 5.15 -12.57
N ILE A 273 6.03 5.51 -12.84
CA ILE A 273 6.36 6.86 -13.33
C ILE A 273 5.75 7.09 -14.72
N ILE A 274 5.86 6.10 -15.62
CA ILE A 274 5.27 6.20 -16.96
C ILE A 274 3.75 6.31 -16.87
N THR A 275 3.09 5.47 -16.09
CA THR A 275 1.62 5.43 -16.08
C THR A 275 1.02 6.59 -15.29
N ARG A 276 1.59 6.95 -14.14
CA ARG A 276 1.04 7.97 -13.22
C ARG A 276 1.55 9.38 -13.41
N LEU A 277 2.79 9.57 -13.85
CA LEU A 277 3.36 10.91 -13.99
C LEU A 277 3.47 11.36 -15.45
N ILE A 278 3.37 10.44 -16.39
CA ILE A 278 3.44 10.74 -17.82
C ILE A 278 2.05 10.54 -18.45
N ILE A 279 1.55 9.31 -18.55
CA ILE A 279 0.28 8.99 -19.23
C ILE A 279 -0.92 9.67 -18.54
N LEU A 280 -1.05 9.55 -17.21
CA LEU A 280 -2.18 10.10 -16.48
C LEU A 280 -2.34 11.63 -16.65
N PRO A 281 -1.36 12.50 -16.37
CA PRO A 281 -1.54 13.94 -16.48
C PRO A 281 -1.53 14.46 -17.92
N PHE A 282 -0.65 13.95 -18.80
CA PHE A 282 -0.47 14.54 -20.14
C PHE A 282 -1.42 13.97 -21.19
N TRP A 283 -1.94 12.76 -21.01
CA TRP A 283 -2.90 12.15 -21.95
C TRP A 283 -4.30 12.06 -21.37
N ILE A 284 -4.47 11.39 -20.21
CA ILE A 284 -5.81 11.11 -19.68
C ILE A 284 -6.45 12.36 -19.08
N LEU A 285 -5.74 13.09 -18.22
CA LEU A 285 -6.26 14.33 -17.63
C LEU A 285 -6.44 15.42 -18.69
N HIS A 286 -5.50 15.53 -19.64
CA HIS A 286 -5.68 16.39 -20.81
C HIS A 286 -6.94 16.00 -21.61
N CYS A 287 -7.16 14.71 -21.84
CA CYS A 287 -8.37 14.22 -22.50
C CYS A 287 -9.65 14.59 -21.75
N THR A 288 -9.66 14.57 -20.41
CA THR A 288 -10.87 14.88 -19.63
C THR A 288 -11.09 16.37 -19.34
N ILE A 289 -10.07 17.20 -19.56
CA ILE A 289 -10.16 18.67 -19.45
C ILE A 289 -10.46 19.30 -20.81
N VAL A 290 -9.76 18.90 -21.87
CA VAL A 290 -9.77 19.62 -23.15
C VAL A 290 -10.84 19.09 -24.09
N HIS A 291 -10.87 17.78 -24.35
CA HIS A 291 -11.75 17.22 -25.39
C HIS A 291 -13.27 17.37 -25.12
N PRO A 292 -13.80 17.30 -23.88
CA PRO A 292 -15.24 17.49 -23.66
C PRO A 292 -15.72 18.87 -24.08
N LEU A 293 -14.86 19.88 -23.99
CA LEU A 293 -15.18 21.27 -24.30
C LEU A 293 -15.42 21.50 -25.81
N ASP A 294 -14.95 20.58 -26.66
CA ASP A 294 -15.26 20.56 -28.09
C ASP A 294 -16.74 20.17 -28.34
N PHE A 295 -17.40 19.50 -27.39
CA PHE A 295 -18.76 18.99 -27.51
C PHE A 295 -19.77 19.77 -26.67
N TYR A 296 -19.40 20.15 -25.44
CA TYR A 296 -20.31 20.78 -24.48
C TYR A 296 -19.62 21.88 -23.66
N PRO A 297 -20.34 22.94 -23.28
CA PRO A 297 -19.84 23.90 -22.32
C PRO A 297 -19.60 23.24 -20.95
N PRO A 298 -18.67 23.76 -20.14
CA PRO A 298 -18.36 23.18 -18.84
C PRO A 298 -19.57 23.26 -17.89
N PHE A 299 -19.80 22.18 -17.15
CA PHE A 299 -20.86 22.02 -16.14
C PHE A 299 -20.25 21.53 -14.82
N PHE A 300 -21.04 21.49 -13.73
CA PHE A 300 -20.50 21.16 -12.42
C PHE A 300 -19.85 19.77 -12.37
N GLY A 301 -20.47 18.75 -12.97
CA GLY A 301 -19.90 17.40 -13.07
C GLY A 301 -18.53 17.35 -13.76
N TYR A 302 -18.31 18.17 -14.79
CA TYR A 302 -17.00 18.31 -15.44
C TYR A 302 -15.93 18.84 -14.47
N TYR A 303 -16.24 19.89 -13.70
CA TYR A 303 -15.31 20.43 -12.71
C TYR A 303 -15.06 19.46 -11.57
N PHE A 304 -16.11 18.78 -11.09
CA PHE A 304 -16.02 17.82 -10.00
C PHE A 304 -15.12 16.63 -10.37
N PHE A 305 -15.32 16.02 -11.54
CA PHE A 305 -14.49 14.91 -12.01
C PHE A 305 -13.01 15.29 -12.12
N ASN A 306 -12.73 16.42 -12.78
CA ASN A 306 -11.35 16.86 -13.01
C ASN A 306 -10.68 17.30 -11.70
N LEU A 307 -11.41 17.90 -10.75
CA LEU A 307 -10.90 18.19 -9.41
C LEU A 307 -10.47 16.91 -8.67
N MET A 308 -11.31 15.87 -8.70
CA MET A 308 -11.00 14.57 -8.07
C MET A 308 -9.79 13.90 -8.75
N MET A 309 -9.68 13.99 -10.08
CA MET A 309 -8.50 13.51 -10.82
C MET A 309 -7.22 14.27 -10.44
N VAL A 310 -7.30 15.59 -10.22
CA VAL A 310 -6.16 16.39 -9.75
C VAL A 310 -5.75 16.01 -8.33
N ILE A 311 -6.71 15.81 -7.41
CA ILE A 311 -6.44 15.31 -6.06
C ILE A 311 -5.70 13.97 -6.13
N LEU A 312 -6.17 13.07 -6.99
CA LEU A 312 -5.55 11.78 -7.22
C LEU A 312 -4.12 11.94 -7.77
N GLN A 313 -3.90 12.85 -8.73
CA GLN A 313 -2.57 13.16 -9.25
C GLN A 313 -1.61 13.69 -8.17
N CYS A 314 -2.09 14.54 -7.24
CA CYS A 314 -1.29 15.02 -6.12
C CYS A 314 -0.83 13.88 -5.19
N LEU A 315 -1.71 12.91 -4.92
CA LEU A 315 -1.35 11.70 -4.16
C LEU A 315 -0.30 10.86 -4.89
N HIS A 316 -0.40 10.74 -6.21
CA HIS A 316 0.63 10.05 -7.01
C HIS A 316 1.99 10.75 -6.95
N LEU A 317 2.04 12.07 -6.99
CA LEU A 317 3.28 12.83 -6.81
C LEU A 317 3.88 12.60 -5.42
N PHE A 318 3.04 12.58 -4.37
CA PHE A 318 3.48 12.26 -3.01
C PHE A 318 4.11 10.86 -2.93
N TRP A 319 3.48 9.84 -3.53
CA TRP A 319 4.05 8.49 -3.53
C TRP A 319 5.27 8.35 -4.44
N ALA A 320 5.31 9.04 -5.57
CA ALA A 320 6.45 9.06 -6.48
C ALA A 320 7.73 9.52 -5.77
N TYR A 321 7.62 10.54 -4.91
CA TYR A 321 8.75 11.00 -4.10
C TYR A 321 9.36 9.85 -3.28
N PHE A 322 8.54 9.06 -2.57
CA PHE A 322 9.04 7.91 -1.80
C PHE A 322 9.58 6.79 -2.68
N ILE A 323 8.94 6.53 -3.82
CA ILE A 323 9.36 5.48 -4.76
C ILE A 323 10.74 5.81 -5.33
N ILE A 324 10.96 7.04 -5.78
CA ILE A 324 12.25 7.51 -6.32
C ILE A 324 13.32 7.43 -5.23
N ARG A 325 13.01 7.90 -4.01
CA ARG A 325 13.96 7.85 -2.89
C ARG A 325 14.35 6.42 -2.52
N MET A 326 13.41 5.48 -2.55
CA MET A 326 13.67 4.06 -2.29
C MET A 326 14.47 3.41 -3.44
N ALA A 327 14.13 3.71 -4.69
CA ALA A 327 14.86 3.22 -5.86
C ALA A 327 16.32 3.71 -5.88
N GLN A 328 16.57 4.97 -5.51
CA GLN A 328 17.92 5.52 -5.38
C GLN A 328 18.75 4.77 -4.32
N LYS A 329 18.15 4.36 -3.20
CA LYS A 329 18.85 3.54 -2.19
C LYS A 329 19.24 2.18 -2.74
N PHE A 330 18.40 1.57 -3.57
CA PHE A 330 18.67 0.24 -4.13
C PHE A 330 19.83 0.28 -5.14
N ILE A 331 19.92 1.35 -5.92
CA ILE A 331 21.00 1.57 -6.89
C ILE A 331 22.31 1.92 -6.19
N THR A 332 22.27 2.69 -5.09
CA THR A 332 23.47 3.14 -4.36
C THR A 332 24.04 2.12 -3.38
N GLY A 333 23.41 0.94 -3.24
CA GLY A 333 23.92 -0.15 -2.39
C GLY A 333 23.88 0.12 -0.89
N LYS A 334 23.27 1.22 -0.43
CA LYS A 334 22.98 1.44 0.99
C LYS A 334 21.90 0.46 1.43
N VAL A 335 22.08 -0.16 2.60
CA VAL A 335 21.19 -1.21 3.14
C VAL A 335 19.73 -0.85 2.90
N VAL A 336 19.06 -1.76 2.19
CA VAL A 336 17.72 -1.64 1.65
C VAL A 336 16.70 -1.74 2.78
N GLU A 337 16.11 -0.61 3.14
CA GLU A 337 15.02 -0.55 4.11
C GLU A 337 13.84 0.25 3.55
N ASP A 338 12.67 -0.38 3.53
CA ASP A 338 11.40 0.24 3.16
C ASP A 338 11.00 1.27 4.24
N GLU A 339 11.09 2.57 3.91
CA GLU A 339 10.77 3.67 4.84
C GLU A 339 9.28 3.66 5.27
N ARG A 340 8.41 3.08 4.46
CA ARG A 340 6.97 2.94 4.75
C ARG A 340 6.69 1.78 5.72
N SER A 341 7.65 0.90 5.93
CA SER A 341 7.55 -0.20 6.88
C SER A 341 8.00 0.22 8.28
N ASP A 342 7.34 -0.31 9.31
CA ASP A 342 7.72 -0.09 10.71
C ASP A 342 8.99 -0.89 11.05
N ARG A 343 10.10 -0.21 11.32
CA ARG A 343 11.42 -0.80 11.69
C ARG A 343 11.37 -1.53 13.03
N ASP A 344 11.88 -2.76 13.16
CA ASP A 344 12.00 -3.42 14.47
C ASP A 344 12.99 -2.64 15.35
N GLU A 345 12.58 -2.22 16.54
CA GLU A 345 13.48 -1.53 17.49
C GLU A 345 14.63 -2.45 17.98
N THR A 346 14.55 -3.75 17.70
CA THR A 346 15.65 -4.71 17.93
C THR A 346 16.71 -4.65 16.85
N ASP A 347 16.36 -4.29 15.61
CA ASP A 347 17.35 -4.11 14.53
C ASP A 347 18.24 -2.89 14.82
N TYR A 348 17.72 -1.86 15.52
CA TYR A 348 18.55 -0.74 16.01
C TYR A 348 19.60 -1.17 17.03
N SER A 349 19.24 -2.05 17.97
CA SER A 349 20.20 -2.52 18.98
C SER A 349 21.23 -3.47 18.39
N GLU A 350 20.85 -4.32 17.44
CA GLU A 350 21.80 -5.20 16.74
C GLU A 350 22.74 -4.39 15.85
N GLU A 351 22.25 -3.41 15.07
CA GLU A 351 23.10 -2.53 14.29
C GLU A 351 23.98 -1.60 15.13
N GLU A 352 23.48 -1.08 16.27
CA GLU A 352 24.31 -0.29 17.20
C GLU A 352 25.36 -1.16 17.90
N GLU A 353 25.01 -2.37 18.34
CA GLU A 353 25.98 -3.33 18.89
C GLU A 353 27.01 -3.75 17.84
N GLU A 354 26.62 -3.95 16.58
CA GLU A 354 27.52 -4.32 15.49
C GLU A 354 28.42 -3.15 15.05
N LYS A 355 27.91 -1.91 15.03
CA LYS A 355 28.72 -0.69 14.79
C LYS A 355 29.68 -0.41 15.95
N VAL A 356 29.27 -0.65 17.19
CA VAL A 356 30.13 -0.53 18.38
C VAL A 356 31.19 -1.63 18.39
N ALA A 357 30.84 -2.87 18.01
CA ALA A 357 31.77 -3.99 17.89
C ALA A 357 32.78 -3.77 16.75
N ALA A 358 32.34 -3.28 15.59
CA ALA A 358 33.22 -2.93 14.47
C ALA A 358 34.15 -1.75 14.81
N GLY A 359 33.65 -0.74 15.55
CA GLY A 359 34.48 0.36 16.06
C GLY A 359 35.49 -0.09 17.12
N ALA A 360 35.15 -1.07 17.97
CA ALA A 360 36.05 -1.66 18.95
C ALA A 360 37.14 -2.55 18.33
N ALA A 361 36.80 -3.28 17.25
CA ALA A 361 37.75 -4.08 16.48
C ALA A 361 38.78 -3.22 15.72
N ALA A 362 38.40 -2.02 15.28
CA ALA A 362 39.33 -1.06 14.67
C ALA A 362 40.27 -0.37 15.70
N GLY A 363 39.96 -0.44 17.00
CA GLY A 363 40.70 0.24 18.07
C GLY A 363 41.64 -0.63 18.90
N THR A 364 41.70 -1.95 18.66
CA THR A 364 42.51 -2.88 19.47
C THR A 364 43.63 -3.53 18.67
N GLY A 365 44.58 -2.71 18.23
CA GLY A 365 45.90 -3.16 17.80
C GLY A 365 46.83 -3.35 18.99
N THR A 366 46.67 -4.43 19.77
CA THR A 366 47.64 -4.83 20.81
C THR A 366 48.40 -6.07 20.38
N LYS A 367 49.73 -5.93 20.31
CA LYS A 367 50.73 -6.95 19.96
C LYS A 367 50.63 -8.15 20.92
N ASN A 368 50.42 -9.34 20.36
CA ASN A 368 50.57 -10.62 21.06
C ASN A 368 52.07 -10.92 21.29
N GLY A 369 52.47 -11.09 22.55
CA GLY A 369 53.68 -11.84 22.93
C GLY A 369 53.28 -13.25 23.38
N PRO A 370 54.06 -14.31 23.09
CA PRO A 370 53.63 -15.68 23.35
C PRO A 370 53.87 -16.10 24.81
N LEU A 371 52.87 -16.78 25.39
CA LEU A 371 52.93 -17.47 26.67
C LEU A 371 53.45 -18.90 26.46
N THR A 372 54.48 -19.31 27.21
CA THR A 372 54.95 -20.70 27.34
C THR A 372 54.76 -21.19 28.77
N ASN A 373 54.08 -22.33 28.92
CA ASN A 373 53.86 -23.06 30.18
C ASN A 373 55.06 -23.93 30.57
N GLY A 374 55.33 -24.07 31.89
CA GLY A 374 55.77 -25.35 32.47
C GLY A 374 57.07 -25.38 33.31
N HIS A 375 56.88 -25.58 34.62
CA HIS A 375 57.77 -26.16 35.65
C HIS A 375 58.92 -25.33 36.29
N PRO A 376 59.04 -25.34 37.65
CA PRO A 376 60.19 -24.81 38.37
C PRO A 376 61.26 -25.91 38.56
N VAL A 377 62.52 -25.61 38.23
CA VAL A 377 63.67 -26.45 38.61
C VAL A 377 64.66 -25.60 39.39
N LEU A 378 65.06 -26.17 40.52
CA LEU A 378 65.94 -25.63 41.55
C LEU A 378 67.34 -25.26 41.04
N ASN A 379 67.86 -24.24 41.73
CA ASN A 379 69.24 -23.80 41.85
C ASN A 379 70.26 -24.97 41.92
N ASN A 380 71.35 -24.89 41.12
CA ASN A 380 72.68 -25.25 41.62
C ASN A 380 73.83 -24.72 40.72
N ASN A 381 74.82 -24.16 41.42
CA ASN A 381 76.19 -23.83 41.04
C ASN A 381 76.83 -24.66 39.91
N HIS A 382 77.59 -24.01 39.01
CA HIS A 382 79.06 -24.19 38.88
C HIS A 382 79.69 -23.31 37.77
N ARG A 383 80.52 -22.36 38.21
CA ARG A 383 81.89 -22.01 37.77
C ARG A 383 82.41 -22.49 36.38
N LYS A 384 82.94 -21.50 35.64
CA LYS A 384 84.33 -21.36 35.09
C LYS A 384 84.58 -21.52 33.57
N VAL A 385 85.47 -20.61 33.11
CA VAL A 385 86.36 -20.59 31.92
C VAL A 385 85.65 -20.42 30.56
N GLU A 386 86.04 -19.54 29.66
CA GLU A 386 87.24 -18.70 29.46
C GLU A 386 86.87 -17.49 28.61
#